data_AF-A0A0D0HY47-F1
#
_entry.id   AF-A0A0D0HY47-F1
#
_cell.length_a   1.000
_cell.length_b   1.000
_cell.length_c   1.000
_cell.angle_alpha   90.00
_cell.angle_beta   90.00
_cell.angle_gamma   90.00
#
_symmetry.space_group_name_H-M   'P 1'
#
loop_
_entity.id
_entity.type
_entity.pdbx_description
1 polymer ?
#
loop_
_entity_poly.entity_id
_entity_poly.type
_entity_poly.pdbx_seq_one_letter_code
_entity_poly.pdbx_strand_id
1 'polypeptide(L)'
;MTFTILASDPTRGLLAAATASRSLAVGAGVPAIRVGVGAAASQAYTNRALRGRLLDALEGGETPASALQRIPEWDGEAEKRQAAVISSDGEAAAHTGATCSAWAGSELGEGFVVAGNLLPGPEVLSAMSAAFLAEADGVVSTEGDSADAGAGDTDGKRAAEAALAAFASRVLAALAAGDAAGGDSRGRQSAALLVGAGERPESGEAPLAIDLRADDHTAPIAELGRLLELAITERRAAAE
;
A
#
# COMPACT_ATOMS: atom_id res chain seq x y z
N MET A 1 -3.65 15.01 6.90
CA MET A 1 -2.65 15.41 5.90
C MET A 1 -1.76 14.25 5.64
N THR A 2 -1.97 13.65 4.51
CA THR A 2 -1.57 12.28 4.29
C THR A 2 -1.75 12.01 2.82
N PHE A 3 -0.85 11.24 2.23
CA PHE A 3 -1.08 10.59 0.96
C PHE A 3 -0.70 9.12 1.11
N THR A 4 -1.51 8.27 0.50
CA THR A 4 -1.46 6.82 0.65
C THR A 4 -1.69 6.18 -0.70
N ILE A 5 -0.98 5.09 -0.96
CA ILE A 5 -1.27 4.14 -2.04
C ILE A 5 -1.62 2.79 -1.42
N LEU A 6 -2.67 2.16 -1.93
CA LEU A 6 -2.97 0.75 -1.72
C LEU A 6 -2.88 0.05 -3.07
N ALA A 7 -2.29 -1.14 -3.12
CA ALA A 7 -2.09 -1.89 -4.35
C ALA A 7 -2.29 -3.39 -4.13
N SER A 8 -2.75 -4.07 -5.18
CA SER A 8 -2.84 -5.52 -5.26
C SER A 8 -2.20 -6.02 -6.55
N ASP A 9 -1.49 -7.13 -6.47
CA ASP A 9 -1.13 -7.97 -7.62
C ASP A 9 -1.77 -9.36 -7.41
N PRO A 10 -3.00 -9.57 -7.92
CA PRO A 10 -3.74 -10.81 -7.71
C PRO A 10 -3.02 -12.02 -8.30
N THR A 11 -2.26 -11.82 -9.39
CA THR A 11 -1.55 -12.91 -10.09
C THR A 11 -0.43 -13.51 -9.25
N ARG A 12 0.07 -12.75 -8.27
CA ARG A 12 1.16 -13.14 -7.37
C ARG A 12 0.72 -13.20 -5.90
N GLY A 13 -0.55 -12.93 -5.61
CA GLY A 13 -1.07 -12.85 -4.24
C GLY A 13 -0.37 -11.79 -3.40
N LEU A 14 -0.04 -10.64 -3.97
CA LEU A 14 0.64 -9.56 -3.26
C LEU A 14 -0.32 -8.42 -2.94
N LEU A 15 -0.21 -7.88 -1.74
CA LEU A 15 -0.93 -6.70 -1.28
C LEU A 15 0.06 -5.70 -0.70
N ALA A 16 -0.12 -4.42 -0.96
CA ALA A 16 0.72 -3.38 -0.40
C ALA A 16 -0.06 -2.16 0.03
N ALA A 17 0.49 -1.47 1.02
CA ALA A 17 0.02 -0.18 1.49
C ALA A 17 1.23 0.67 1.85
N ALA A 18 1.29 1.88 1.31
CA ALA A 18 2.33 2.84 1.70
C ALA A 18 1.72 4.21 1.95
N THR A 19 2.15 4.85 3.04
CA THR A 19 1.60 6.12 3.50
C THR A 19 2.71 7.03 3.97
N ALA A 20 2.59 8.33 3.70
CA ALA A 20 3.41 9.37 4.31
C ALA A 20 2.55 10.50 4.89
N SER A 21 3.04 11.14 5.94
CA SER A 21 2.38 12.25 6.63
C SER A 21 3.38 13.05 7.45
N ARG A 22 3.07 14.31 7.75
CA ARG A 22 3.66 15.03 8.88
C ARG A 22 2.83 14.96 10.16
N SER A 23 2.52 13.71 10.51
CA SER A 23 2.14 13.25 11.85
C SER A 23 3.18 12.23 12.30
N LEU A 24 3.30 12.00 13.60
CA LEU A 24 4.15 10.93 14.13
C LEU A 24 3.54 9.55 13.81
N ALA A 25 4.41 8.58 13.51
CA ALA A 25 4.10 7.16 13.40
C ALA A 25 2.87 6.82 12.53
N VAL A 26 2.80 7.38 11.32
CA VAL A 26 1.62 7.25 10.43
C VAL A 26 1.30 5.78 10.10
N GLY A 27 2.32 4.92 10.00
CA GLY A 27 2.17 3.50 9.69
C GLY A 27 1.32 2.73 10.69
N ALA A 28 1.38 3.10 11.97
CA ALA A 28 0.57 2.45 12.99
C ALA A 28 -0.93 2.81 12.87
N GLY A 29 -1.24 3.96 12.28
CA GLY A 29 -2.58 4.56 12.31
C GLY A 29 -3.36 4.43 11.00
N VAL A 30 -2.70 4.65 9.86
CA VAL A 30 -3.39 4.87 8.58
C VAL A 30 -3.55 3.59 7.77
N PRO A 31 -2.50 2.86 7.36
CA PRO A 31 -2.66 1.66 6.55
C PRO A 31 -2.87 0.40 7.40
N ALA A 32 -3.58 -0.59 6.87
CA ALA A 32 -3.62 -1.96 7.37
C ALA A 32 -3.75 -2.93 6.20
N ILE A 33 -3.20 -4.14 6.35
CA ILE A 33 -3.31 -5.22 5.37
C ILE A 33 -3.76 -6.47 6.12
N ARG A 34 -4.70 -7.21 5.52
CA ARG A 34 -5.01 -8.59 5.90
C ARG A 34 -4.69 -9.46 4.67
N VAL A 35 -3.64 -10.28 4.79
CA VAL A 35 -3.11 -11.10 3.69
C VAL A 35 -4.20 -12.01 3.12
N GLY A 36 -4.30 -12.05 1.79
CA GLY A 36 -5.35 -12.79 1.08
C GLY A 36 -6.76 -12.23 1.18
N VAL A 37 -6.95 -11.06 1.82
CA VAL A 37 -8.26 -10.38 1.91
C VAL A 37 -8.20 -9.01 1.24
N GLY A 38 -7.25 -8.16 1.64
CA GLY A 38 -7.13 -6.81 1.10
C GLY A 38 -6.29 -5.87 1.95
N ALA A 39 -6.27 -4.60 1.53
CA ALA A 39 -5.65 -3.50 2.26
C ALA A 39 -6.65 -2.35 2.45
N ALA A 40 -6.54 -1.65 3.57
CA ALA A 40 -7.40 -0.52 3.90
C ALA A 40 -6.60 0.63 4.50
N ALA A 41 -7.03 1.86 4.21
CA ALA A 41 -6.48 3.07 4.79
C ALA A 41 -7.59 3.95 5.40
N SER A 42 -7.35 4.49 6.59
CA SER A 42 -8.18 5.56 7.18
C SER A 42 -7.30 6.75 7.55
N GLN A 43 -7.58 7.91 6.97
CA GLN A 43 -6.80 9.14 7.11
C GLN A 43 -7.68 10.39 7.26
N ALA A 44 -7.04 11.56 7.27
CA ALA A 44 -7.60 12.87 7.64
C ALA A 44 -7.90 12.97 9.14
N TYR A 45 -9.08 12.53 9.58
CA TYR A 45 -9.44 12.39 10.99
C TYR A 45 -9.43 10.89 11.32
N THR A 46 -8.23 10.30 11.29
CA THR A 46 -7.97 8.85 11.29
C THR A 46 -8.80 8.09 12.33
N ASN A 47 -9.56 7.10 11.87
CA ASN A 47 -10.20 6.10 12.72
C ASN A 47 -9.53 4.74 12.51
N ARG A 48 -8.71 4.31 13.47
CA ARG A 48 -7.93 3.06 13.35
C ARG A 48 -8.82 1.82 13.27
N ALA A 49 -9.97 1.84 13.93
CA ALA A 49 -10.91 0.72 13.94
C ALA A 49 -11.65 0.59 12.60
N LEU A 50 -11.79 1.68 11.84
CA LEU A 50 -12.46 1.66 10.54
C LEU A 50 -11.73 0.76 9.53
N ARG A 51 -10.39 0.72 9.57
CA ARG A 51 -9.59 -0.17 8.72
C ARG A 51 -9.97 -1.64 8.92
N GLY A 52 -10.10 -2.06 10.18
CA GLY A 52 -10.53 -3.42 10.54
C GLY A 52 -11.92 -3.73 10.02
N ARG A 53 -12.89 -2.83 10.22
CA ARG A 53 -14.26 -3.01 9.73
C ARG A 53 -14.35 -3.13 8.20
N LEU A 54 -13.54 -2.35 7.47
CA LEU A 54 -13.46 -2.46 6.01
C LEU A 54 -12.91 -3.82 5.59
N LEU A 55 -11.84 -4.29 6.24
CA LEU A 55 -11.26 -5.61 5.97
C LEU A 55 -12.20 -6.74 6.38
N ASP A 56 -12.96 -6.61 7.47
CA ASP A 56 -13.96 -7.58 7.91
C ASP A 56 -15.11 -7.68 6.90
N ALA A 57 -15.53 -6.56 6.30
CA ALA A 57 -16.53 -6.54 5.23
C ALA A 57 -16.03 -7.24 3.97
N LEU A 58 -14.78 -6.98 3.55
CA LEU A 58 -14.16 -7.70 2.43
C LEU A 58 -14.05 -9.20 2.71
N GLU A 59 -13.63 -9.57 3.91
CA GLU A 59 -13.53 -10.97 4.34
C GLU A 59 -14.89 -11.68 4.36
N GLY A 60 -15.96 -10.93 4.60
CA GLY A 60 -17.36 -11.35 4.49
C GLY A 60 -17.89 -11.41 3.05
N GLY A 61 -17.08 -11.07 2.05
CA GLY A 61 -17.43 -11.13 0.63
C GLY A 61 -18.06 -9.86 0.06
N GLU A 62 -18.07 -8.75 0.80
CA GLU A 62 -18.49 -7.46 0.24
C GLU A 62 -17.43 -6.90 -0.72
N THR A 63 -17.87 -6.13 -1.72
CA THR A 63 -16.94 -5.37 -2.55
C THR A 63 -16.38 -4.16 -1.78
N PRO A 64 -15.19 -3.65 -2.14
CA PRO A 64 -14.65 -2.40 -1.63
C PRO A 64 -15.66 -1.24 -1.66
N ALA A 65 -16.42 -1.10 -2.75
CA ALA A 65 -17.42 -0.05 -2.89
C ALA A 65 -18.59 -0.22 -1.90
N SER A 66 -19.12 -1.44 -1.75
CA SER A 66 -20.17 -1.74 -0.78
C SER A 66 -19.71 -1.53 0.66
N ALA A 67 -18.49 -1.96 1.00
CA ALA A 67 -17.92 -1.76 2.33
C ALA A 67 -17.78 -0.27 2.69
N LEU A 68 -17.36 0.58 1.74
CA LEU A 68 -17.29 2.04 1.98
C LEU A 68 -18.66 2.69 2.17
N GLN A 69 -19.72 2.20 1.52
CA GLN A 69 -21.08 2.72 1.71
C GLN A 69 -21.60 2.52 3.14
N ARG A 70 -21.04 1.54 3.87
CA ARG A 70 -21.40 1.24 5.25
C ARG A 70 -20.70 2.11 6.30
N ILE A 71 -19.72 2.94 5.91
CA ILE A 71 -18.98 3.81 6.85
C ILE A 71 -19.91 4.60 7.78
N PRO A 72 -21.01 5.23 7.32
CA PRO A 72 -21.90 5.99 8.21
C PRO A 72 -22.58 5.14 9.29
N GLU A 73 -22.71 3.82 9.10
CA GLU A 73 -23.23 2.88 10.12
C GLU A 73 -22.20 2.60 11.22
N TRP A 74 -20.92 2.74 10.91
CA TRP A 74 -19.80 2.39 11.79
C TRP A 74 -19.12 3.59 12.43
N ASP A 75 -19.21 4.75 11.80
CA ASP A 75 -18.50 5.96 12.17
C ASP A 75 -19.41 7.18 11.98
N GLY A 76 -19.87 7.75 13.09
CA GLY A 76 -20.74 8.93 13.11
C GLY A 76 -20.06 10.22 12.66
N GLU A 77 -18.77 10.20 12.31
CA GLU A 77 -18.06 11.34 11.71
C GLU A 77 -17.48 10.99 10.32
N ALA A 78 -18.19 10.16 9.56
CA ALA A 78 -17.82 9.72 8.20
C ALA A 78 -17.42 10.89 7.26
N GLU A 79 -18.03 12.06 7.44
CA GLU A 79 -17.76 13.28 6.69
C GLU A 79 -16.38 13.90 6.99
N LYS A 80 -15.74 13.53 8.10
CA LYS A 80 -14.38 13.93 8.46
C LYS A 80 -13.32 12.91 8.01
N ARG A 81 -13.75 11.71 7.61
CA ARG A 81 -12.86 10.60 7.24
C ARG A 81 -12.51 10.66 5.75
N GLN A 82 -11.27 10.33 5.44
CA GLN A 82 -10.91 9.85 4.13
C GLN A 82 -10.50 8.39 4.27
N ALA A 83 -11.07 7.52 3.44
CA ALA A 83 -10.81 6.09 3.47
C ALA A 83 -10.55 5.55 2.07
N ALA A 84 -9.69 4.55 1.96
CA ALA A 84 -9.47 3.79 0.74
C ALA A 84 -9.38 2.31 1.09
N VAL A 85 -9.81 1.45 0.17
CA VAL A 85 -9.78 0.00 0.35
C VAL A 85 -9.54 -0.67 -1.00
N ILE A 86 -8.76 -1.74 -1.00
CA ILE A 86 -8.51 -2.61 -2.15
C ILE A 86 -8.63 -4.07 -1.71
N SER A 87 -9.31 -4.91 -2.48
CA SER A 87 -9.37 -6.35 -2.24
C SER A 87 -8.12 -7.06 -2.77
N SER A 88 -7.89 -8.30 -2.33
CA SER A 88 -6.85 -9.17 -2.89
C SER A 88 -7.02 -9.39 -4.39
N ASP A 89 -8.24 -9.29 -4.91
CA ASP A 89 -8.55 -9.43 -6.34
C ASP A 89 -8.30 -8.15 -7.14
N GLY A 90 -7.88 -7.06 -6.48
CA GLY A 90 -7.49 -5.81 -7.13
C GLY A 90 -8.63 -4.82 -7.39
N GLU A 91 -9.86 -5.13 -6.95
CA GLU A 91 -10.94 -4.15 -6.93
C GLU A 91 -10.64 -3.10 -5.85
N ALA A 92 -10.78 -1.82 -6.17
CA ALA A 92 -10.49 -0.73 -5.24
C ALA A 92 -11.63 0.28 -5.18
N ALA A 93 -11.75 0.94 -4.02
CA ALA A 93 -12.68 2.04 -3.83
C ALA A 93 -12.11 3.08 -2.85
N ALA A 94 -12.59 4.32 -2.93
CA ALA A 94 -12.21 5.38 -2.00
C ALA A 94 -13.40 6.28 -1.63
N HIS A 95 -13.35 6.82 -0.43
CA HIS A 95 -14.30 7.78 0.14
C HIS A 95 -13.52 9.00 0.64
N THR A 96 -13.94 10.19 0.23
CA THR A 96 -13.43 11.46 0.77
C THR A 96 -14.59 12.21 1.39
N GLY A 97 -14.60 12.31 2.72
CA GLY A 97 -15.63 13.02 3.46
C GLY A 97 -15.67 14.51 3.11
N ALA A 98 -16.88 15.08 3.11
CA ALA A 98 -17.13 16.46 2.67
C ALA A 98 -16.41 17.54 3.52
N THR A 99 -15.91 17.18 4.70
CA THR A 99 -15.19 18.10 5.60
C THR A 99 -13.69 17.81 5.67
N CYS A 100 -13.18 16.89 4.85
CA CYS A 100 -11.74 16.69 4.71
C CYS A 100 -11.07 17.97 4.20
N SER A 101 -9.95 18.35 4.83
CA SER A 101 -9.23 19.57 4.49
C SER A 101 -8.68 19.52 3.07
N ALA A 102 -9.05 20.52 2.27
CA ALA A 102 -8.60 20.66 0.89
C ALA A 102 -7.09 20.98 0.78
N TRP A 103 -6.43 20.61 -0.32
CA TRP A 103 -6.98 19.74 -1.37
C TRP A 103 -7.07 18.28 -0.90
N ALA A 104 -8.16 17.60 -1.21
CA ALA A 104 -8.38 16.21 -0.87
C ALA A 104 -9.09 15.46 -2.00
N GLY A 105 -8.66 14.23 -2.28
CA GLY A 105 -9.23 13.39 -3.31
C GLY A 105 -8.59 12.02 -3.38
N SER A 106 -8.93 11.28 -4.44
CA SER A 106 -8.40 9.95 -4.73
C SER A 106 -8.38 9.71 -6.23
N GLU A 107 -7.46 8.87 -6.69
CA GLU A 107 -7.44 8.32 -8.04
C GLU A 107 -7.38 6.80 -7.96
N LEU A 108 -8.11 6.13 -8.86
CA LEU A 108 -8.18 4.68 -8.94
C LEU A 108 -7.62 4.23 -10.30
N GLY A 109 -6.95 3.09 -10.30
CA GLY A 109 -6.53 2.41 -11.52
C GLY A 109 -6.55 0.90 -11.34
N GLU A 110 -6.11 0.17 -12.35
CA GLU A 110 -6.09 -1.30 -12.31
C GLU A 110 -5.14 -1.79 -11.19
N GLY A 111 -5.71 -2.45 -10.18
CA GLY A 111 -4.95 -3.01 -9.06
C GLY A 111 -4.37 -1.97 -8.09
N PHE A 112 -4.82 -0.70 -8.12
CA PHE A 112 -4.39 0.28 -7.12
C PHE A 112 -5.40 1.41 -6.86
N VAL A 113 -5.24 2.06 -5.72
CA VAL A 113 -5.88 3.34 -5.38
C VAL A 113 -4.90 4.23 -4.64
N VAL A 114 -4.85 5.50 -5.04
CA VAL A 114 -4.13 6.56 -4.32
C VAL A 114 -5.14 7.53 -3.72
N ALA A 115 -4.89 7.99 -2.50
CA ALA A 115 -5.75 8.94 -1.81
C ALA A 115 -4.95 9.89 -0.96
N GLY A 116 -5.37 11.16 -0.90
CA GLY A 116 -4.70 12.15 -0.06
C GLY A 116 -5.56 13.34 0.33
N ASN A 117 -5.14 14.02 1.39
CA ASN A 117 -5.78 15.21 1.94
C ASN A 117 -4.72 16.19 2.46
N LEU A 118 -5.08 17.49 2.50
CA LEU A 118 -4.14 18.59 2.78
C LEU A 118 -2.95 18.60 1.80
N LEU A 119 -3.22 18.24 0.54
CA LEU A 119 -2.26 18.28 -0.56
C LEU A 119 -2.27 19.68 -1.20
N PRO A 120 -1.17 20.06 -1.88
CA PRO A 120 -1.13 21.30 -2.66
C PRO A 120 -2.08 21.26 -3.87
N GLY A 121 -2.35 20.08 -4.41
CA GLY A 121 -3.23 19.88 -5.57
C GLY A 121 -3.34 18.41 -6.01
N PRO A 122 -4.16 18.12 -7.03
CA PRO A 122 -4.33 16.77 -7.57
C PRO A 122 -3.06 16.17 -8.16
N GLU A 123 -2.10 17.00 -8.58
CA GLU A 123 -0.87 16.59 -9.27
C GLU A 123 -0.03 15.63 -8.43
N VAL A 124 -0.16 15.70 -7.10
CA VAL A 124 0.46 14.74 -6.18
C VAL A 124 -0.07 13.33 -6.44
N LEU A 125 -1.38 13.15 -6.53
CA LEU A 125 -1.99 11.84 -6.78
C LEU A 125 -1.69 11.37 -8.21
N SER A 126 -1.77 12.26 -9.19
CA SER A 126 -1.45 11.93 -10.58
C SER A 126 0.01 11.47 -10.75
N ALA A 127 0.95 12.08 -10.01
CA ALA A 127 2.35 11.64 -9.99
C ALA A 127 2.52 10.25 -9.35
N MET A 128 1.80 9.97 -8.24
CA MET A 128 1.81 8.64 -7.62
C MET A 128 1.27 7.57 -8.57
N SER A 129 0.12 7.84 -9.21
CA SER A 129 -0.51 6.95 -10.19
C SER A 129 0.43 6.66 -11.37
N ALA A 130 1.03 7.71 -11.95
CA ALA A 130 1.93 7.58 -13.10
C ALA A 130 3.18 6.76 -12.75
N ALA A 131 3.79 7.00 -11.59
CA ALA A 131 4.96 6.25 -11.16
C ALA A 131 4.66 4.78 -10.86
N PHE A 132 3.50 4.48 -10.25
CA PHE A 132 3.07 3.10 -10.03
C PHE A 132 2.89 2.34 -11.35
N LEU A 133 2.31 3.00 -12.36
CA LEU A 133 2.06 2.39 -13.67
C LEU A 133 3.34 2.22 -14.51
N ALA A 134 4.27 3.19 -14.47
CA ALA A 134 5.50 3.13 -15.28
C ALA A 134 6.42 1.95 -14.93
N GLU A 135 6.47 1.55 -13.66
CA GLU A 135 7.29 0.45 -13.18
C GLU A 135 6.65 -0.94 -13.43
N ALA A 136 5.43 -1.01 -13.98
CA ALA A 136 4.84 -2.27 -14.44
C ALA A 136 5.50 -2.79 -15.73
N ASP A 137 6.06 -1.88 -16.54
CA ASP A 137 6.68 -2.19 -17.84
C ASP A 137 8.17 -2.57 -17.72
N GLY A 138 8.76 -2.44 -16.52
CA GLY A 138 10.20 -2.62 -16.28
C GLY A 138 10.65 -4.03 -15.88
N VAL A 139 9.77 -5.02 -15.84
CA VAL A 139 10.17 -6.40 -15.47
C VAL A 139 10.97 -7.00 -16.63
N VAL A 140 12.30 -6.99 -16.47
CA VAL A 140 13.24 -7.71 -17.31
C VAL A 140 12.80 -9.16 -17.43
N SER A 141 12.41 -9.55 -18.64
CA SER A 141 12.34 -10.94 -19.07
C SER A 141 13.69 -11.58 -18.81
N THR A 142 13.76 -12.40 -17.77
CA THR A 142 14.87 -13.32 -17.56
C THR A 142 14.71 -14.48 -18.54
N GLU A 143 14.91 -14.20 -19.83
CA GLU A 143 15.26 -15.23 -20.80
C GLU A 143 16.72 -15.62 -20.56
N GLY A 144 16.90 -16.57 -19.65
CA GLY A 144 18.16 -17.25 -19.37
C GLY A 144 17.98 -18.74 -19.63
N ASP A 145 18.60 -19.20 -20.71
CA ASP A 145 18.59 -20.53 -21.30
C ASP A 145 18.72 -21.68 -20.27
N SER A 146 17.94 -22.74 -20.51
CA SER A 146 17.85 -23.93 -19.67
C SER A 146 19.07 -24.84 -19.78
N ALA A 147 19.61 -25.30 -18.65
CA ALA A 147 20.05 -26.69 -18.44
C ALA A 147 20.61 -26.87 -17.01
N ASP A 148 19.81 -27.40 -16.08
CA ASP A 148 20.15 -28.60 -15.30
C ASP A 148 18.93 -29.04 -14.46
N ALA A 149 18.61 -30.33 -14.52
CA ALA A 149 17.48 -30.94 -13.86
C ALA A 149 17.82 -31.27 -12.39
N GLY A 150 17.89 -30.21 -11.58
CA GLY A 150 17.90 -30.26 -10.11
C GLY A 150 17.06 -29.15 -9.46
N ALA A 151 16.35 -28.36 -10.27
CA ALA A 151 15.61 -27.16 -9.90
C ALA A 151 14.18 -27.47 -9.44
N GLY A 152 14.01 -27.80 -8.16
CA GLY A 152 12.70 -27.90 -7.52
C GLY A 152 12.76 -27.16 -6.19
N ASP A 153 11.88 -26.17 -6.01
CA ASP A 153 11.72 -25.28 -4.84
C ASP A 153 12.59 -24.00 -4.80
N THR A 154 13.92 -24.06 -5.00
CA THR A 154 14.79 -22.87 -4.86
C THR A 154 14.61 -21.80 -5.95
N ASP A 155 14.42 -22.19 -7.21
CA ASP A 155 14.14 -21.23 -8.30
C ASP A 155 12.79 -20.53 -8.11
N GLY A 156 11.77 -21.26 -7.65
CA GLY A 156 10.45 -20.72 -7.36
C GLY A 156 10.49 -19.71 -6.20
N LYS A 157 11.22 -20.05 -5.12
CA LYS A 157 11.44 -19.14 -3.99
C LYS A 157 12.17 -17.86 -4.42
N ARG A 158 13.22 -17.97 -5.24
CA ARG A 158 13.94 -16.79 -5.77
C ARG A 158 13.06 -15.92 -6.65
N ALA A 159 12.25 -16.52 -7.53
CA ALA A 159 11.32 -15.78 -8.37
C ALA A 159 10.24 -15.05 -7.54
N ALA A 160 9.69 -15.71 -6.52
CA ALA A 160 8.73 -15.10 -5.61
C ALA A 160 9.33 -13.92 -4.83
N GLU A 161 10.54 -14.07 -4.29
CA GLU A 161 11.25 -12.97 -3.60
C GLU A 161 11.59 -11.80 -4.55
N ALA A 162 11.98 -12.09 -5.79
CA ALA A 162 12.21 -11.06 -6.79
C ALA A 162 10.94 -10.28 -7.13
N ALA A 163 9.81 -10.98 -7.28
CA ALA A 163 8.53 -10.34 -7.55
C ALA A 163 8.02 -9.50 -6.37
N LEU A 164 8.16 -10.01 -5.13
CA LEU A 164 7.86 -9.25 -3.92
C LEU A 164 8.69 -7.95 -3.86
N ALA A 165 10.00 -8.04 -4.11
CA ALA A 165 10.91 -6.90 -4.11
C ALA A 165 10.57 -5.86 -5.19
N ALA A 166 10.22 -6.30 -6.39
CA ALA A 166 9.79 -5.42 -7.48
C ALA A 166 8.48 -4.69 -7.12
N PHE A 167 7.49 -5.43 -6.60
CA PHE A 167 6.21 -4.85 -6.18
C PHE A 167 6.38 -3.83 -5.04
N ALA A 168 7.17 -4.16 -4.02
CA ALA A 168 7.48 -3.25 -2.92
C ALA A 168 8.17 -1.96 -3.39
N SER A 169 9.17 -2.10 -4.28
CA SER A 169 9.89 -0.97 -4.88
C SER A 169 8.97 -0.07 -5.69
N ARG A 170 8.07 -0.65 -6.49
CA ARG A 170 7.08 0.08 -7.29
C ARG A 170 6.11 0.90 -6.43
N VAL A 171 5.63 0.32 -5.33
CA VAL A 171 4.75 1.02 -4.37
C VAL A 171 5.50 2.17 -3.68
N LEU A 172 6.77 1.95 -3.31
CA LEU A 172 7.61 3.00 -2.74
C LEU A 172 7.90 4.12 -3.74
N ALA A 173 8.14 3.79 -5.01
CA ALA A 173 8.35 4.76 -6.09
C ALA A 173 7.12 5.65 -6.29
N ALA A 174 5.91 5.07 -6.23
CA ALA A 174 4.67 5.83 -6.23
C ALA A 174 4.61 6.84 -5.07
N LEU A 175 4.90 6.38 -3.84
CA LEU A 175 4.93 7.27 -2.67
C LEU A 175 5.98 8.39 -2.82
N ALA A 176 7.17 8.07 -3.33
CA ALA A 176 8.23 9.04 -3.58
C ALA A 176 7.85 10.07 -4.65
N ALA A 177 7.16 9.66 -5.72
CA ALA A 177 6.67 10.56 -6.75
C ALA A 177 5.64 11.56 -6.21
N GLY A 178 4.73 11.11 -5.34
CA GLY A 178 3.79 12.00 -4.64
C GLY A 178 4.51 13.05 -3.78
N ASP A 179 5.55 12.63 -3.06
CA ASP A 179 6.36 13.55 -2.24
C ASP A 179 7.15 14.57 -3.08
N ALA A 180 7.67 14.15 -4.24
CA ALA A 180 8.37 15.02 -5.18
C ALA A 180 7.43 16.03 -5.85
N ALA A 181 6.17 15.67 -6.07
CA ALA A 181 5.11 16.54 -6.59
C ALA A 181 4.57 17.54 -5.56
N GLY A 182 5.19 17.60 -4.37
CA GLY A 182 4.88 18.55 -3.29
C GLY A 182 4.30 17.87 -2.05
N GLY A 183 3.77 16.66 -2.20
CA GLY A 183 3.31 15.79 -1.12
C GLY A 183 2.45 16.52 -0.08
N ASP A 184 2.93 16.45 1.15
CA ASP A 184 2.30 17.00 2.32
C ASP A 184 2.65 18.50 2.46
N SER A 185 1.64 19.37 2.45
CA SER A 185 1.82 20.84 2.44
C SER A 185 2.47 21.40 3.70
N ARG A 186 2.53 20.65 4.81
CA ARG A 186 3.19 21.08 6.06
C ARG A 186 4.60 20.49 6.21
N GLY A 187 5.04 19.60 5.32
CA GLY A 187 6.35 18.95 5.30
C GLY A 187 6.30 17.45 5.58
N ARG A 188 7.43 16.82 5.94
CA ARG A 188 7.49 15.36 6.20
C ARG A 188 7.81 15.03 7.65
N GLN A 189 7.27 13.93 8.17
CA GLN A 189 7.63 13.43 9.49
C GLN A 189 7.71 11.91 9.57
N SER A 190 6.73 11.21 9.00
CA SER A 190 6.71 9.76 9.05
C SER A 190 6.20 9.15 7.75
N ALA A 191 6.62 7.91 7.53
CA ALA A 191 6.15 7.09 6.42
C ALA A 191 6.20 5.61 6.79
N ALA A 192 5.38 4.80 6.12
CA ALA A 192 5.43 3.35 6.23
C ALA A 192 5.19 2.66 4.88
N LEU A 193 5.74 1.46 4.75
CA LEU A 193 5.52 0.53 3.66
C LEU A 193 5.21 -0.84 4.25
N LEU A 194 4.01 -1.35 3.95
CA LEU A 194 3.52 -2.66 4.35
C LEU A 194 3.32 -3.50 3.10
N VAL A 195 3.77 -4.76 3.11
CA VAL A 195 3.53 -5.72 2.02
C VAL A 195 3.13 -7.07 2.60
N GLY A 196 1.97 -7.56 2.20
CA GLY A 196 1.49 -8.91 2.43
C GLY A 196 1.74 -9.79 1.20
N ALA A 197 2.03 -11.08 1.42
CA ALA A 197 2.25 -12.03 0.35
C ALA A 197 1.60 -13.37 0.68
N GLY A 198 0.89 -13.94 -0.30
CA GLY A 198 0.24 -15.24 -0.20
C GLY A 198 -1.27 -15.17 0.01
N GLU A 199 -1.85 -16.34 0.23
CA GLU A 199 -3.27 -16.53 0.39
C GLU A 199 -3.72 -16.33 1.84
N ARG A 200 -5.05 -16.25 2.01
CA ARG A 200 -5.67 -16.15 3.34
C ARG A 200 -5.39 -17.45 4.11
N PRO A 201 -4.86 -17.38 5.35
CA PRO A 201 -4.67 -18.57 6.17
C PRO A 201 -6.01 -19.16 6.62
N GLU A 202 -6.06 -20.47 6.84
CA GLU A 202 -7.25 -21.16 7.38
C GLU A 202 -7.64 -20.67 8.78
N SER A 203 -6.67 -20.18 9.56
CA SER A 203 -6.90 -19.61 10.89
C SER A 203 -5.89 -18.52 11.24
N GLY A 204 -6.33 -17.51 12.00
CA GLY A 204 -5.49 -16.39 12.42
C GLY A 204 -5.22 -15.36 11.32
N GLU A 205 -4.24 -14.49 11.54
CA GLU A 205 -3.77 -13.54 10.54
C GLU A 205 -2.33 -13.91 10.14
N ALA A 206 -2.05 -13.90 8.83
CA ALA A 206 -0.69 -14.12 8.34
C ALA A 206 0.17 -12.86 8.60
N PRO A 207 1.45 -13.03 8.96
CA PRO A 207 2.34 -11.90 9.13
C PRO A 207 2.58 -11.19 7.79
N LEU A 208 2.94 -9.91 7.87
CA LEU A 208 3.39 -9.17 6.70
C LEU A 208 4.76 -9.69 6.25
N ALA A 209 4.95 -9.76 4.93
CA ALA A 209 6.25 -10.08 4.35
C ALA A 209 7.24 -8.91 4.52
N ILE A 210 6.73 -7.67 4.49
CA ILE A 210 7.48 -6.44 4.73
C ILE A 210 6.63 -5.52 5.62
N ASP A 211 7.20 -5.03 6.73
CA ASP A 211 6.65 -3.96 7.57
C ASP A 211 7.79 -3.00 7.91
N LEU A 212 7.89 -1.91 7.15
CA LEU A 212 8.94 -0.90 7.31
C LEU A 212 8.31 0.43 7.72
N ARG A 213 8.90 1.07 8.72
CA ARG A 213 8.40 2.32 9.29
C ARG A 213 9.53 3.29 9.59
N ALA A 214 9.34 4.52 9.17
CA ALA A 214 10.08 5.68 9.65
C ALA A 214 9.10 6.53 10.46
N ASP A 215 9.02 6.33 11.77
CA ASP A 215 7.96 6.92 12.61
C ASP A 215 8.22 8.38 13.00
N ASP A 216 9.48 8.84 12.95
CA ASP A 216 9.90 10.25 13.01
C ASP A 216 11.24 10.40 12.29
N HIS A 217 11.25 11.05 11.13
CA HIS A 217 12.45 11.27 10.32
C HIS A 217 12.30 12.54 9.47
N THR A 218 13.40 13.23 9.20
CA THR A 218 13.42 14.44 8.37
C THR A 218 13.18 14.16 6.89
N ALA A 219 13.53 12.95 6.45
CA ALA A 219 13.30 12.44 5.09
C ALA A 219 12.74 11.00 5.16
N PRO A 220 11.48 10.80 5.62
CA PRO A 220 10.99 9.48 5.98
C PRO A 220 10.87 8.52 4.78
N ILE A 221 10.55 9.02 3.59
CA ILE A 221 10.43 8.18 2.38
C ILE A 221 11.81 7.71 1.89
N ALA A 222 12.82 8.58 1.93
CA ALA A 222 14.19 8.19 1.62
C ALA A 222 14.70 7.12 2.61
N GLU A 223 14.34 7.25 3.89
CA GLU A 223 14.66 6.24 4.90
C GLU A 223 13.94 4.91 4.63
N LEU A 224 12.68 4.92 4.18
CA LEU A 224 12.02 3.70 3.72
C LEU A 224 12.75 3.03 2.56
N GLY A 225 13.32 3.81 1.62
CA GLY A 225 14.15 3.26 0.53
C GLY A 225 15.37 2.51 1.05
N ARG A 226 16.12 3.14 1.96
CA ARG A 226 17.28 2.50 2.61
C ARG A 226 16.88 1.22 3.37
N LEU A 227 15.76 1.25 4.09
CA LEU A 227 15.24 0.10 4.83
C LEU A 227 14.78 -1.02 3.89
N LEU A 228 14.17 -0.68 2.75
CA LEU A 228 13.71 -1.65 1.76
C LEU A 228 14.89 -2.36 1.09
N GLU A 229 15.94 -1.64 0.73
CA GLU A 229 17.17 -2.24 0.19
C GLU A 229 17.79 -3.25 1.17
N LEU A 230 17.83 -2.90 2.45
CA LEU A 230 18.32 -3.78 3.51
C LEU A 230 17.44 -5.03 3.62
N ALA A 231 16.11 -4.85 3.69
CA ALA A 231 15.16 -5.96 3.78
C ALA A 231 15.24 -6.91 2.57
N ILE A 232 15.35 -6.38 1.36
CA ILE A 232 15.50 -7.18 0.13
C ILE A 232 16.81 -7.99 0.18
N THR A 233 17.90 -7.38 0.64
CA THR A 233 19.20 -8.06 0.75
C THR A 233 19.15 -9.22 1.74
N GLU A 234 18.57 -9.00 2.93
CA GLU A 234 18.41 -10.03 3.95
C GLU A 234 17.53 -11.19 3.46
N ARG A 235 16.42 -10.89 2.77
CA ARG A 235 15.51 -11.89 2.23
C ARG A 235 16.13 -12.72 1.11
N ARG A 236 16.91 -12.10 0.22
CA ARG A 236 17.66 -12.82 -0.82
C ARG A 236 18.67 -13.79 -0.21
N ALA A 237 19.42 -13.36 0.81
CA ALA A 237 20.36 -14.23 1.51
C ALA A 237 19.67 -15.41 2.22
N ALA A 238 18.41 -15.25 2.67
CA ALA A 238 17.62 -16.33 3.26
C ALA A 238 16.94 -17.25 2.22
N ALA A 239 16.96 -16.90 0.93
CA ALA A 239 16.39 -17.65 -0.17
C ALA A 239 17.41 -18.52 -0.94
N GLU A 240 18.70 -18.26 -0.74
CA GLU A 240 19.85 -19.06 -1.19
C GLU A 240 20.11 -20.26 -0.26
#